data_AF-A0A2Z3NAQ1-F1
#
_entry.id   AF-A0A2Z3NAQ1-F1
#
_cell.length_a   1.000
_cell.length_b   1.000
_cell.length_c   1.000
_cell.angle_alpha   90.00
_cell.angle_beta   90.00
_cell.angle_gamma   90.00
#
_symmetry.space_group_name_H-M   'P 1'
#
loop_
_entity.id
_entity.type
_entity.pdbx_description
1 polymer ?
#
loop_
_entity_poly.entity_id
_entity_poly.type
_entity_poly.pdbx_seq_one_letter_code
_entity_poly.pdbx_strand_id
1 'polypeptide(L)'
;MPRQVLIKIRRGTESQLPVLDVGELGFCTDTNKLYIGTPNGNQLLVAAQSVGDMLKSIYDTDYDGKVDAAETADSVPWSGVTGKPTTFPPSSHDHSRMVVDDTRNINLLPTDLTSREIRAEFKYRSTVGMPGSGTYCKVITLVGWTDDSGGAVHQVGFDDNGDIYIRRGTRSSGWGGWVKLAREADVMPKGPITWNQLKGV
;
A
#
# COMPACT_ATOMS: atom_id res chain seq x y z
N MET A 1 -39.41 63.54 34.85
CA MET A 1 -37.99 63.13 34.90
C MET A 1 -37.94 61.62 35.09
N PRO A 2 -37.53 60.81 34.09
CA PRO A 2 -37.37 59.38 34.29
C PRO A 2 -36.28 59.15 35.35
N ARG A 3 -36.63 58.44 36.42
CA ARG A 3 -35.72 58.12 37.51
C ARG A 3 -34.74 57.07 36.98
N GLN A 4 -33.53 57.48 36.61
CA GLN A 4 -32.47 56.52 36.26
C GLN A 4 -32.12 55.73 37.53
N VAL A 5 -32.69 54.54 37.66
CA VAL A 5 -32.26 53.58 38.68
C VAL A 5 -31.01 52.89 38.13
N LEU A 6 -29.86 53.21 38.71
CA LEU A 6 -28.62 52.48 38.42
C LEU A 6 -28.74 51.09 39.07
N ILE A 7 -28.94 50.07 38.24
CA ILE A 7 -28.83 48.68 38.69
C ILE A 7 -27.35 48.43 38.98
N LYS A 8 -27.02 48.16 40.25
CA LYS A 8 -25.67 47.75 40.67
C LYS A 8 -25.65 46.24 40.77
N ILE A 9 -24.62 45.61 40.20
CA ILE A 9 -24.37 44.17 40.31
C ILE A 9 -23.12 43.95 41.17
N ARG A 10 -23.06 42.84 41.91
CA ARG A 10 -21.81 42.45 42.57
C ARG A 10 -20.79 42.01 41.53
N ARG A 11 -19.51 42.31 41.76
CA ARG A 11 -18.42 41.92 40.85
C ARG A 11 -17.13 41.58 41.60
N GLY A 12 -16.38 40.59 41.13
CA GLY A 12 -15.13 40.13 41.74
C GLY A 12 -14.54 38.92 41.00
N THR A 13 -13.58 38.20 41.58
CA THR A 13 -13.21 36.85 41.10
C THR A 13 -14.26 35.83 41.54
N GLU A 14 -14.41 34.70 40.85
CA GLU A 14 -15.37 33.65 41.22
C GLU A 14 -15.13 33.13 42.64
N SER A 15 -13.85 33.01 43.03
CA SER A 15 -13.45 32.61 44.39
C SER A 15 -13.80 33.62 45.48
N GLN A 16 -14.03 34.89 45.12
CA GLN A 16 -14.31 35.98 46.06
C GLN A 16 -15.77 36.43 46.00
N LEU A 17 -16.63 35.78 45.19
CA LEU A 17 -18.04 36.13 45.11
C LEU A 17 -18.76 35.61 46.37
N PRO A 18 -19.38 36.49 47.19
CA PRO A 18 -20.14 36.06 48.36
C PRO A 18 -21.44 35.37 47.95
N VAL A 19 -22.13 34.75 48.92
CA VAL A 19 -23.51 34.29 48.72
C VAL A 19 -24.39 35.52 48.43
N LEU A 20 -25.04 35.52 47.26
CA LEU A 20 -25.91 36.57 46.77
C LEU A 20 -27.29 36.42 47.41
N ASP A 21 -27.93 37.55 47.72
CA ASP A 21 -29.33 37.56 48.16
C ASP A 21 -30.24 37.01 47.05
N VAL A 22 -31.40 36.46 47.43
CA VAL A 22 -32.36 35.93 46.46
C VAL A 22 -32.74 37.00 45.42
N GLY A 23 -32.41 36.76 44.16
CA GLY A 23 -32.64 37.70 43.05
C GLY A 23 -31.51 38.70 42.77
N GLU A 24 -30.45 38.73 43.58
CA GLU A 24 -29.28 39.59 43.36
C GLU A 24 -28.36 39.03 42.26
N LEU A 25 -27.85 39.90 41.37
CA LEU A 25 -26.93 39.53 40.29
C LEU A 25 -25.46 39.69 40.69
N GLY A 26 -24.62 38.73 40.28
CA GLY A 26 -23.17 38.75 40.47
C GLY A 26 -22.39 38.38 39.21
N PHE A 27 -21.32 39.13 38.90
CA PHE A 27 -20.45 38.90 37.73
C PHE A 27 -19.01 38.57 38.15
N CYS A 28 -18.49 37.43 37.69
CA CYS A 28 -17.12 36.99 37.94
C CYS A 28 -16.20 37.49 36.81
N THR A 29 -15.25 38.37 37.15
CA THR A 29 -14.33 39.02 36.20
C THR A 29 -13.22 38.13 35.67
N ASP A 30 -12.93 37.02 36.35
CA ASP A 30 -11.90 36.03 35.98
C ASP A 30 -12.45 34.92 35.09
N THR A 31 -13.68 34.47 35.34
CA THR A 31 -14.33 33.39 34.59
C THR A 31 -15.42 33.87 33.63
N ASN A 32 -15.71 35.17 33.58
CA ASN A 32 -16.78 35.77 32.77
C ASN A 32 -18.16 35.14 33.00
N LYS A 33 -18.39 34.54 34.18
CA LYS A 33 -19.65 33.92 34.55
C LYS A 33 -20.61 34.94 35.19
N LEU A 34 -21.91 34.77 34.95
CA LEU A 34 -22.99 35.53 35.60
C LEU A 34 -23.80 34.62 36.52
N TYR A 35 -24.06 35.06 37.75
CA TYR A 35 -24.85 34.35 38.77
C TYR A 35 -26.07 35.15 39.21
N ILE A 36 -27.08 34.45 39.72
CA ILE A 36 -28.18 35.01 40.52
C ILE A 36 -28.23 34.32 41.89
N GLY A 37 -28.54 35.06 42.95
CA GLY A 37 -28.81 34.45 44.24
C GLY A 37 -30.15 33.71 44.25
N THR A 38 -30.17 32.54 44.87
CA THR A 38 -31.36 31.71 45.11
C THR A 38 -31.40 31.31 46.59
N PRO A 39 -32.51 30.75 47.11
CA PRO A 39 -32.56 30.24 48.49
C PRO A 39 -31.50 29.17 48.79
N ASN A 40 -30.96 28.52 47.76
CA ASN A 40 -29.95 27.47 47.85
C ASN A 40 -28.53 27.97 47.52
N GLY A 41 -28.33 29.30 47.45
CA GLY A 41 -27.05 29.92 47.10
C GLY A 41 -27.00 30.43 45.65
N ASN A 42 -25.79 30.68 45.15
CA ASN A 42 -25.56 31.28 43.84
C ASN A 42 -25.82 30.27 42.72
N GLN A 43 -26.79 30.55 41.84
CA GLN A 43 -27.05 29.77 40.64
C GLN A 43 -26.38 30.42 39.43
N LEU A 44 -25.65 29.63 38.64
CA LEU A 44 -25.01 30.06 37.39
C LEU A 44 -26.09 30.30 36.32
N LEU A 45 -26.11 31.50 35.73
CA LEU A 45 -27.02 31.88 34.64
C LEU A 45 -26.33 31.82 33.27
N VAL A 46 -25.06 32.24 33.22
CA VAL A 46 -24.26 32.22 31.98
C VAL A 46 -22.89 31.64 32.33
N ALA A 47 -22.60 30.45 31.80
CA ALA A 47 -21.27 29.86 31.89
C ALA A 47 -20.27 30.66 31.05
N ALA A 48 -18.99 30.56 31.38
CA ALA A 48 -17.91 31.12 30.57
C ALA A 48 -18.10 30.66 29.11
N GLN A 49 -18.21 31.59 28.16
CA GLN A 49 -18.28 31.27 26.73
C GLN A 49 -16.89 30.84 26.19
N SER A 50 -16.25 29.87 26.85
CA SER A 50 -14.99 29.26 26.43
C SER A 50 -15.19 27.95 25.66
N VAL A 51 -16.43 27.49 25.52
CA VAL A 51 -16.78 26.39 24.65
C VAL A 51 -16.94 26.95 23.23
N GLY A 52 -16.24 26.36 22.26
CA GLY A 52 -16.42 26.72 20.86
C GLY A 52 -17.88 26.57 20.43
N ASP A 53 -18.18 27.07 19.24
CA ASP A 53 -19.48 26.95 18.57
C ASP A 53 -19.98 25.49 18.43
N MET A 54 -19.06 24.52 18.49
CA MET A 54 -19.35 23.08 18.43
C MET A 54 -19.69 22.47 19.80
N LEU A 55 -20.85 22.82 20.36
CA LEU A 55 -21.34 22.22 21.61
C LEU A 55 -21.64 20.71 21.44
N LYS A 56 -21.13 19.88 22.36
CA LYS A 56 -21.32 18.41 22.33
C LYS A 56 -22.79 18.01 22.20
N SER A 57 -23.67 18.62 22.99
CA SER A 57 -25.12 18.33 22.98
C SER A 57 -25.85 18.64 21.66
N ILE A 58 -25.21 19.31 20.71
CA ILE A 58 -25.77 19.65 19.39
C ILE A 58 -25.08 18.87 18.28
N TYR A 59 -23.78 18.58 18.42
CA TYR A 59 -22.94 18.08 17.33
C TYR A 59 -22.41 16.65 17.54
N ASP A 60 -22.53 16.10 18.75
CA ASP A 60 -22.10 14.75 19.16
C ASP A 60 -23.23 14.20 20.05
N THR A 61 -24.33 13.80 19.39
CA THR A 61 -25.60 13.51 20.06
C THR A 61 -25.57 12.19 20.83
N ASP A 62 -24.70 11.26 20.41
CA ASP A 62 -24.55 9.93 20.99
C ASP A 62 -23.34 9.81 21.95
N TYR A 63 -22.59 10.90 22.14
CA TYR A 63 -21.48 11.05 23.07
C TYR A 63 -20.23 10.24 22.71
N ASP A 64 -20.07 9.83 21.46
CA ASP A 64 -18.98 8.98 20.99
C ASP A 64 -17.63 9.73 20.87
N GLY A 65 -17.63 11.07 20.94
CA GLY A 65 -16.44 11.91 20.84
C GLY A 65 -16.13 12.38 19.42
N LYS A 66 -17.03 12.16 18.46
CA LYS A 66 -16.95 12.62 17.08
C LYS A 66 -18.18 13.48 16.76
N VAL A 67 -18.01 14.39 15.79
CA VAL A 67 -19.15 15.17 15.30
C VAL A 67 -20.00 14.27 14.41
N ASP A 68 -21.31 14.14 14.66
CA ASP A 68 -22.25 13.28 13.93
C ASP A 68 -22.15 13.48 12.40
N ALA A 69 -22.02 14.75 11.97
CA ALA A 69 -21.86 15.09 10.56
C ALA A 69 -20.56 14.54 9.93
N ALA A 70 -19.49 14.40 10.73
CA ALA A 70 -18.23 13.81 10.29
C ALA A 70 -18.29 12.28 10.24
N GLU A 71 -19.12 11.62 11.04
CA GLU A 71 -19.36 10.18 10.94
C GLU A 71 -19.97 9.78 9.60
N THR A 72 -20.82 10.64 9.05
CA THR A 72 -21.41 10.45 7.72
C THR A 72 -20.33 10.29 6.64
N ALA A 73 -19.15 10.91 6.82
CA ALA A 73 -18.03 10.80 5.89
C ALA A 73 -17.37 9.40 5.87
N ASP A 74 -17.37 8.68 7.00
CA ASP A 74 -16.74 7.36 7.11
C ASP A 74 -17.50 6.28 6.32
N SER A 75 -18.80 6.52 6.10
CA SER A 75 -19.72 5.56 5.49
C SER A 75 -20.23 5.98 4.11
N VAL A 76 -19.62 6.99 3.46
CA VAL A 76 -20.08 7.48 2.15
C VAL A 76 -19.98 6.34 1.12
N PRO A 77 -21.12 5.86 0.57
CA PRO A 77 -21.09 4.86 -0.48
C PRO A 77 -20.39 5.42 -1.73
N TRP A 78 -19.65 4.58 -2.46
CA TRP A 78 -18.99 5.00 -3.71
C TRP A 78 -19.97 5.65 -4.71
N SER A 79 -21.24 5.23 -4.71
CA SER A 79 -22.31 5.83 -5.52
C SER A 79 -22.50 7.34 -5.24
N GLY A 80 -22.29 7.80 -4.00
CA GLY A 80 -22.46 9.19 -3.58
C GLY A 80 -21.26 10.12 -3.82
N VAL A 81 -20.08 9.57 -4.10
CA VAL A 81 -18.87 10.39 -4.35
C VAL A 81 -18.97 11.08 -5.72
N THR A 82 -19.03 12.40 -5.78
CA THR A 82 -19.00 13.16 -7.05
C THR A 82 -17.54 13.36 -7.52
N GLY A 83 -17.33 13.60 -8.83
CA GLY A 83 -15.96 13.78 -9.38
C GLY A 83 -15.06 12.54 -9.36
N LYS A 84 -15.59 11.39 -8.94
CA LYS A 84 -14.88 10.10 -8.96
C LYS A 84 -14.51 9.69 -10.39
N PRO A 85 -13.32 9.08 -10.61
CA PRO A 85 -13.01 8.44 -11.89
C PRO A 85 -14.08 7.41 -12.24
N THR A 86 -14.72 7.56 -13.40
CA THR A 86 -15.78 6.66 -13.86
C THR A 86 -15.24 5.37 -14.49
N THR A 87 -13.92 5.27 -14.67
CA THR A 87 -13.27 4.17 -15.37
C THR A 87 -11.84 3.97 -14.85
N PHE A 88 -11.56 2.77 -14.33
CA PHE A 88 -10.21 2.22 -14.10
C PHE A 88 -9.84 1.04 -15.04
N PRO A 89 -10.36 0.89 -16.28
CA PRO A 89 -9.85 -0.16 -17.13
C PRO A 89 -8.42 0.21 -17.53
N PRO A 90 -7.44 -0.69 -17.36
CA PRO A 90 -6.12 -0.46 -17.94
C PRO A 90 -6.30 -0.20 -19.44
N SER A 91 -5.59 0.79 -19.97
CA SER A 91 -5.59 1.03 -21.40
C SER A 91 -5.15 -0.24 -22.12
N SER A 92 -5.85 -0.57 -23.21
CA SER A 92 -5.42 -1.64 -24.11
C SER A 92 -3.98 -1.36 -24.52
N HIS A 93 -3.09 -2.35 -24.35
CA HIS A 93 -1.71 -2.26 -24.75
C HIS A 93 -1.29 -3.54 -25.45
N ASP A 94 -0.39 -3.40 -26.41
CA ASP A 94 0.13 -4.52 -27.18
C ASP A 94 1.47 -4.98 -26.61
N HIS A 95 1.69 -6.30 -26.58
CA HIS A 95 2.97 -6.89 -26.22
C HIS A 95 3.88 -6.94 -27.45
N SER A 96 4.45 -5.80 -27.84
CA SER A 96 5.37 -5.70 -29.00
C SER A 96 6.70 -6.42 -28.78
N ARG A 97 7.04 -6.77 -27.54
CA ARG A 97 8.27 -7.46 -27.16
C ARG A 97 8.05 -8.30 -25.90
N MET A 98 8.90 -9.31 -25.73
CA MET A 98 9.07 -10.00 -24.44
C MET A 98 9.89 -9.11 -23.50
N VAL A 99 9.42 -8.90 -22.28
CA VAL A 99 10.16 -8.19 -21.22
C VAL A 99 11.14 -9.16 -20.56
N VAL A 100 12.34 -8.68 -20.25
CA VAL A 100 13.33 -9.43 -19.46
C VAL A 100 13.29 -8.89 -18.04
N ASP A 101 12.80 -9.69 -17.10
CA ASP A 101 12.72 -9.29 -15.70
C ASP A 101 14.10 -9.31 -15.04
N ASP A 102 14.43 -8.27 -14.27
CA ASP A 102 15.64 -8.26 -13.45
C ASP A 102 15.36 -8.87 -12.08
N THR A 103 15.62 -10.18 -12.00
CA THR A 103 15.44 -10.98 -10.79
C THR A 103 16.78 -11.59 -10.39
N ARG A 104 17.85 -10.80 -10.53
CA ARG A 104 19.23 -11.29 -10.63
C ARG A 104 19.70 -12.17 -9.49
N ASN A 105 19.19 -11.93 -8.30
CA ASN A 105 19.55 -12.57 -7.03
C ASN A 105 18.56 -13.65 -6.58
N ILE A 106 17.55 -13.97 -7.38
CA ILE A 106 16.51 -14.96 -7.05
C ILE A 106 16.64 -16.18 -7.97
N ASN A 107 16.70 -17.38 -7.42
CA ASN A 107 16.57 -18.63 -8.18
C ASN A 107 15.16 -19.20 -7.96
N LEU A 108 14.20 -18.80 -8.79
CA LEU A 108 12.84 -19.33 -8.73
C LEU A 108 12.87 -20.84 -8.99
N LEU A 109 12.25 -21.61 -8.12
CA LEU A 109 12.08 -23.05 -8.31
C LEU A 109 10.89 -23.31 -9.24
N PRO A 110 10.80 -24.51 -9.86
CA PRO A 110 9.63 -24.89 -10.66
C PRO A 110 8.29 -24.73 -9.92
N THR A 111 8.28 -24.85 -8.58
CA THR A 111 7.11 -24.62 -7.72
C THR A 111 6.63 -23.17 -7.73
N ASP A 112 7.54 -22.22 -7.92
CA ASP A 112 7.28 -20.78 -7.75
C ASP A 112 6.78 -20.14 -9.05
N LEU A 113 6.86 -20.87 -10.16
CA LEU A 113 6.50 -20.37 -11.49
C LEU A 113 4.99 -20.46 -11.73
N THR A 114 4.46 -19.47 -12.43
CA THR A 114 3.07 -19.46 -12.87
C THR A 114 2.85 -20.54 -13.93
N SER A 115 1.64 -21.07 -14.03
CA SER A 115 1.31 -22.01 -15.09
C SER A 115 1.20 -21.31 -16.45
N ARG A 116 1.57 -22.01 -17.54
CA ARG A 116 1.41 -21.57 -18.93
C ARG A 116 2.12 -20.25 -19.24
N GLU A 117 3.38 -20.14 -18.84
CA GLU A 117 4.20 -18.94 -19.05
C GLU A 117 5.47 -19.21 -19.88
N ILE A 118 5.89 -18.18 -20.64
CA ILE A 118 7.27 -18.00 -21.09
C ILE A 118 7.83 -16.84 -20.29
N ARG A 119 8.92 -17.07 -19.56
CA ARG A 119 9.53 -16.07 -18.68
C ARG A 119 10.98 -15.84 -19.08
N ALA A 120 11.34 -14.61 -19.40
CA ALA A 120 12.73 -14.22 -19.67
C ALA A 120 13.29 -13.39 -18.52
N GLU A 121 14.50 -13.72 -18.05
CA GLU A 121 15.07 -13.11 -16.86
C GLU A 121 16.56 -12.83 -17.00
N PHE A 122 17.00 -11.72 -16.41
CA PHE A 122 18.41 -11.41 -16.17
C PHE A 122 18.81 -11.94 -14.79
N LYS A 123 19.86 -12.77 -14.76
CA LYS A 123 20.30 -13.52 -13.57
C LYS A 123 21.77 -13.33 -13.28
N TYR A 124 22.16 -13.39 -12.01
CA TYR A 124 23.52 -13.80 -11.68
C TYR A 124 23.67 -15.27 -12.04
N ARG A 125 24.75 -15.61 -12.75
CA ARG A 125 25.04 -16.99 -13.15
C ARG A 125 25.14 -17.90 -11.92
N SER A 126 25.80 -17.42 -10.87
CA SER A 126 25.96 -18.12 -9.60
C SER A 126 24.63 -18.37 -8.88
N THR A 127 23.68 -17.43 -8.93
CA THR A 127 22.36 -17.58 -8.31
C THR A 127 21.59 -18.77 -8.88
N VAL A 128 21.60 -18.96 -10.21
CA VAL A 128 20.92 -20.10 -10.85
C VAL A 128 21.80 -21.36 -10.94
N GLY A 129 23.04 -21.29 -10.46
CA GLY A 129 24.02 -22.38 -10.51
C GLY A 129 24.41 -22.79 -11.94
N MET A 130 24.25 -21.91 -12.93
CA MET A 130 24.58 -22.23 -14.31
C MET A 130 26.10 -22.30 -14.47
N PRO A 131 26.69 -23.36 -15.05
CA PRO A 131 28.11 -23.38 -15.36
C PRO A 131 28.43 -22.39 -16.49
N GLY A 132 29.71 -22.26 -16.84
CA GLY A 132 30.16 -21.33 -17.88
C GLY A 132 30.83 -20.09 -17.33
N SER A 133 30.95 -19.07 -18.18
CA SER A 133 31.74 -17.88 -17.92
C SER A 133 30.86 -16.66 -17.65
N GLY A 134 31.47 -15.60 -17.13
CA GLY A 134 30.77 -14.36 -16.83
C GLY A 134 30.08 -14.33 -15.46
N THR A 135 29.69 -13.12 -15.07
CA THR A 135 28.97 -12.84 -13.81
C THR A 135 27.47 -13.03 -13.99
N TYR A 136 26.97 -12.74 -15.19
CA TYR A 136 25.56 -12.71 -15.50
C TYR A 136 25.19 -13.79 -16.51
N CYS A 137 23.91 -14.13 -16.54
CA CYS A 137 23.33 -14.93 -17.61
C CYS A 137 21.92 -14.43 -17.89
N LYS A 138 21.40 -14.74 -19.08
CA LYS A 138 19.97 -14.58 -19.37
C LYS A 138 19.36 -15.95 -19.45
N VAL A 139 18.19 -16.12 -18.84
CA VAL A 139 17.46 -17.38 -18.89
C VAL A 139 16.09 -17.17 -19.51
N ILE A 140 15.61 -18.18 -20.23
CA ILE A 140 14.25 -18.27 -20.72
C ILE A 140 13.65 -19.56 -20.17
N THR A 141 12.57 -19.42 -19.41
CA THR A 141 11.86 -20.52 -18.76
C THR A 141 10.53 -20.77 -19.46
N LEU A 142 10.23 -22.04 -19.73
CA LEU A 142 9.03 -22.50 -20.42
C LEU A 142 8.23 -23.39 -19.47
N VAL A 143 7.00 -22.98 -19.14
CA VAL A 143 6.08 -23.71 -18.27
C VAL A 143 4.82 -24.05 -19.06
N GLY A 144 4.56 -25.34 -19.27
CA GLY A 144 3.39 -25.80 -20.04
C GLY A 144 2.11 -26.02 -19.22
N TRP A 145 2.26 -26.42 -17.94
CA TRP A 145 1.11 -26.86 -17.13
C TRP A 145 1.25 -26.47 -15.65
N THR A 146 0.18 -26.70 -14.88
CA THR A 146 0.09 -26.34 -13.45
C THR A 146 0.88 -27.30 -12.55
N ASP A 147 1.10 -28.53 -12.99
CA ASP A 147 1.78 -29.58 -12.25
C ASP A 147 2.68 -30.43 -13.17
N ASP A 148 3.32 -31.44 -12.58
CA ASP A 148 4.27 -32.32 -13.28
C ASP A 148 3.59 -33.33 -14.24
N SER A 149 2.26 -33.47 -14.23
CA SER A 149 1.55 -34.37 -15.17
C SER A 149 1.58 -33.85 -16.61
N GLY A 150 1.75 -32.53 -16.79
CA GLY A 150 1.98 -31.90 -18.08
C GLY A 150 3.44 -31.91 -18.54
N GLY A 151 4.32 -32.58 -17.81
CA GLY A 151 5.76 -32.63 -18.08
C GLY A 151 6.57 -31.58 -17.32
N ALA A 152 7.90 -31.68 -17.44
CA ALA A 152 8.84 -30.83 -16.73
C ALA A 152 8.85 -29.39 -17.25
N VAL A 153 9.20 -28.45 -16.36
CA VAL A 153 9.60 -27.09 -16.72
C VAL A 153 10.96 -27.14 -17.41
N HIS A 154 11.12 -26.38 -18.49
CA HIS A 154 12.38 -26.28 -19.22
C HIS A 154 12.97 -24.89 -19.09
N GLN A 155 14.29 -24.79 -18.98
CA GLN A 155 14.98 -23.52 -18.94
C GLN A 155 16.20 -23.56 -19.86
N VAL A 156 16.35 -22.52 -20.66
CA VAL A 156 17.51 -22.26 -21.51
C VAL A 156 18.27 -21.09 -20.89
N GLY A 157 19.58 -21.20 -20.79
CA GLY A 157 20.47 -20.17 -20.27
C GLY A 157 21.55 -19.80 -21.28
N PHE A 158 21.88 -18.51 -21.34
CA PHE A 158 22.90 -17.95 -22.19
C PHE A 158 23.96 -17.28 -21.30
N ASP A 159 25.22 -17.67 -21.47
CA ASP A 159 26.35 -17.06 -20.77
C ASP A 159 27.00 -15.92 -21.57
N ASP A 160 27.99 -15.24 -20.99
CA ASP A 160 28.66 -14.11 -21.63
C ASP A 160 29.59 -14.52 -22.80
N ASN A 161 29.98 -15.80 -22.89
CA ASN A 161 30.80 -16.34 -23.98
C ASN A 161 29.95 -16.88 -25.15
N GLY A 162 28.62 -16.78 -25.07
CA GLY A 162 27.70 -17.31 -26.09
C GLY A 162 27.48 -18.83 -25.98
N ASP A 163 27.86 -19.44 -24.86
CA ASP A 163 27.48 -20.82 -24.57
C ASP A 163 26.00 -20.88 -24.19
N ILE A 164 25.31 -21.90 -24.71
CA ILE A 164 23.91 -22.19 -24.44
C ILE A 164 23.83 -23.40 -23.52
N TYR A 165 23.12 -23.25 -22.41
CA TYR A 165 22.85 -24.30 -21.43
C TYR A 165 21.37 -24.58 -21.35
N ILE A 166 21.02 -25.84 -21.06
CA ILE A 166 19.65 -26.23 -20.78
C ILE A 166 19.57 -26.97 -19.45
N ARG A 167 18.44 -26.81 -18.76
CA ARG A 167 18.05 -27.69 -17.66
C ARG A 167 16.55 -27.94 -17.70
N ARG A 168 16.14 -28.97 -16.99
CA ARG A 168 14.74 -29.30 -16.73
C ARG A 168 14.49 -29.41 -15.23
N GLY A 169 13.28 -29.11 -14.79
CA GLY A 169 12.90 -29.22 -13.38
C GLY A 169 11.45 -29.65 -13.23
N THR A 170 11.14 -30.28 -12.10
CA THR A 170 9.78 -30.66 -11.72
C THR A 170 9.38 -29.89 -10.48
N ARG A 171 8.08 -29.64 -10.28
CA ARG A 171 7.57 -29.01 -9.06
C ARG A 171 7.83 -29.90 -7.83
N SER A 172 7.86 -31.22 -8.02
CA SER A 172 8.19 -32.19 -6.98
C SER A 172 9.67 -32.20 -6.54
N SER A 173 10.61 -32.00 -7.47
CA SER A 173 12.04 -32.25 -7.21
C SER A 173 12.96 -31.06 -7.48
N GLY A 174 12.40 -29.93 -7.89
CA GLY A 174 13.15 -28.72 -8.21
C GLY A 174 13.91 -28.83 -9.54
N TRP A 175 14.95 -28.01 -9.67
CA TRP A 175 15.81 -27.98 -10.86
C TRP A 175 16.79 -29.14 -10.90
N GLY A 176 16.87 -29.79 -12.06
CA GLY A 176 18.00 -30.65 -12.41
C GLY A 176 19.27 -29.84 -12.70
N GLY A 177 20.38 -30.55 -12.87
CA GLY A 177 21.65 -29.96 -13.27
C GLY A 177 21.59 -29.33 -14.66
N TRP A 178 22.42 -28.32 -14.87
CA TRP A 178 22.61 -27.70 -16.18
C TRP A 178 23.46 -28.58 -17.10
N VAL A 179 23.07 -28.64 -18.37
CA VAL A 179 23.78 -29.34 -19.44
C VAL A 179 24.12 -28.33 -20.52
N LYS A 180 25.38 -28.30 -20.98
CA LYS A 180 25.78 -27.47 -22.12
C LYS A 180 25.19 -28.06 -23.40
N LEU A 181 24.47 -27.25 -24.16
CA LEU A 181 23.85 -27.65 -25.42
C LEU A 181 24.78 -27.38 -26.60
N ALA A 182 25.26 -26.13 -26.72
CA ALA A 182 26.06 -25.69 -27.85
C ALA A 182 26.77 -24.35 -27.54
N ARG A 183 27.67 -23.94 -28.43
CA ARG A 183 28.19 -22.57 -28.55
C ARG A 183 28.26 -22.16 -30.02
N GLU A 184 28.58 -20.89 -30.29
CA GLU A 184 28.69 -20.36 -31.67
C GLU A 184 29.59 -21.24 -32.58
N ALA A 185 30.74 -21.68 -32.07
CA ALA A 185 31.67 -22.51 -32.83
C ALA A 185 31.16 -23.94 -33.13
N ASP A 186 30.10 -24.40 -32.46
CA ASP A 186 29.49 -25.70 -32.75
C ASP A 186 28.51 -25.63 -33.92
N VAL A 187 28.11 -24.42 -34.33
CA VAL A 187 27.30 -24.20 -35.52
C VAL A 187 28.20 -24.35 -36.75
N MET A 188 27.97 -25.41 -37.53
CA MET A 188 28.78 -25.67 -38.70
C MET A 188 28.65 -24.54 -39.74
N PRO A 189 29.76 -24.10 -40.37
CA PRO A 189 29.69 -23.11 -41.43
C PRO A 189 28.89 -23.65 -42.62
N LYS A 190 28.21 -22.75 -43.35
CA LYS A 190 27.40 -23.10 -44.52
C LYS A 190 28.27 -23.75 -45.61
N GLY A 191 28.23 -25.08 -45.72
CA GLY A 191 28.97 -25.86 -46.73
C GLY A 191 28.89 -27.37 -46.45
N PRO A 192 29.35 -28.23 -47.38
CA PRO A 192 29.43 -29.67 -47.14
C PRO A 192 30.38 -29.96 -45.97
N ILE A 193 29.88 -30.75 -45.01
CA ILE A 193 30.64 -31.19 -43.84
C ILE A 193 31.82 -32.04 -44.31
N THR A 194 33.03 -31.67 -43.92
CA THR A 194 34.21 -32.51 -44.19
C THR A 194 34.14 -33.79 -43.36
N TRP A 195 34.75 -34.87 -43.85
CA TRP A 195 34.81 -36.12 -43.09
C TRP A 195 35.33 -35.91 -41.65
N ASN A 196 36.35 -35.06 -41.47
CA ASN A 196 36.90 -34.76 -40.14
C ASN A 196 35.89 -34.09 -39.20
N GLN A 197 35.10 -33.15 -39.71
CA GLN A 197 34.02 -32.54 -38.94
C GLN A 197 32.92 -33.54 -38.53
N LEU A 198 32.66 -34.58 -39.34
CA LEU A 198 31.63 -35.59 -39.05
C LEU A 198 32.03 -36.55 -37.91
N LYS A 199 33.29 -37.01 -37.88
CA LYS A 199 33.78 -37.96 -36.86
C LYS A 199 34.27 -37.30 -35.57
N GLY A 200 34.19 -35.97 -35.47
CA GLY A 200 34.56 -35.24 -34.25
C GLY A 200 36.05 -35.31 -33.89
N VAL A 201 36.94 -35.45 -34.89
CA VAL A 201 38.41 -35.45 -34.74
C VAL A 201 39.10 -34.54 -35.72
#